data_AF-A0A925DTK6-F1
#
_entry.id   AF-A0A925DTK6-F1
#
_cell.length_a   1.000
_cell.length_b   1.000
_cell.length_c   1.000
_cell.angle_alpha   90.00
_cell.angle_beta   90.00
_cell.angle_gamma   90.00
#
_symmetry.space_group_name_H-M   'P 1'
#
loop_
_entity.id
_entity.type
_entity.pdbx_description
1 polymer ?
#
loop_
_entity_poly.entity_id
_entity_poly.type
_entity_poly.pdbx_seq_one_letter_code
_entity_poly.pdbx_strand_id
1 'polypeptide(L)'
;MKQVTLLFFLCLMYFFSCGNKPTENKKKAKNNSISASHESIELKGIYKGKNLYVQNPFSGKNTHCITEIKINGNYPDETASDLTEIFLENRGLKIGDSISILIKHHGNCKPKVLNPEAIGLQH
;
A
#
# COMPACT_ATOMS: atom_id res chain seq x y z
N MET A 1 -25.16 -24.73 36.87
CA MET A 1 -24.25 -25.86 36.55
C MET A 1 -25.08 -26.98 35.95
N LYS A 2 -24.59 -27.61 34.86
CA LYS A 2 -25.20 -28.70 34.06
C LYS A 2 -26.18 -28.26 32.94
N GLN A 3 -25.66 -27.69 31.85
CA GLN A 3 -26.30 -27.68 30.51
C GLN A 3 -25.25 -27.38 29.41
N VAL A 4 -24.01 -27.84 29.60
CA VAL A 4 -22.88 -27.63 28.67
C VAL A 4 -22.21 -28.97 28.41
N THR A 5 -22.74 -29.80 27.50
CA THR A 5 -21.95 -30.90 26.88
C THR A 5 -22.51 -31.49 25.57
N LEU A 6 -23.77 -31.25 25.17
CA LEU A 6 -24.38 -31.98 24.05
C LEU A 6 -24.64 -31.16 22.77
N LEU A 7 -23.78 -30.18 22.47
CA LEU A 7 -23.78 -29.45 21.18
C LEU A 7 -22.38 -29.37 20.54
N PHE A 8 -21.41 -30.12 21.09
CA PHE A 8 -20.04 -30.19 20.58
C PHE A 8 -19.77 -31.37 19.62
N PHE A 9 -20.75 -32.25 19.39
CA PHE A 9 -20.53 -33.49 18.61
C PHE A 9 -21.14 -33.52 17.19
N LEU A 10 -21.85 -32.47 16.75
CA LEU A 10 -22.48 -32.44 15.42
C LEU A 10 -21.74 -31.61 14.35
N CYS A 11 -20.62 -30.96 14.68
CA CYS A 11 -19.85 -30.16 13.71
C CYS A 11 -18.59 -30.86 13.16
N LEU A 12 -18.34 -32.12 13.54
CA LEU A 12 -17.22 -32.93 13.03
C LEU A 12 -17.55 -33.72 11.76
N MET A 13 -18.77 -33.60 11.22
CA MET A 13 -19.20 -34.26 9.98
C MET A 13 -19.22 -33.35 8.74
N TYR A 14 -18.76 -32.10 8.84
CA TYR A 14 -18.64 -31.21 7.68
C TYR A 14 -17.25 -31.19 7.00
N PHE A 15 -16.31 -32.01 7.48
CA PHE A 15 -15.07 -32.28 6.75
C PHE A 15 -15.33 -33.35 5.69
N PHE A 16 -15.62 -32.94 4.46
CA PHE A 16 -15.17 -33.55 3.20
C PHE A 16 -15.98 -32.93 2.06
N SER A 17 -15.53 -31.77 1.57
CA SER A 17 -15.86 -31.35 0.21
C SER A 17 -14.57 -31.09 -0.55
N CYS A 18 -14.47 -31.74 -1.70
CA CYS A 18 -13.28 -32.00 -2.50
C CYS A 18 -12.46 -30.76 -2.84
N GLY A 19 -11.13 -30.94 -2.80
CA GLY A 19 -10.16 -30.05 -3.40
C GLY A 19 -10.29 -30.05 -4.93
N ASN A 20 -10.26 -28.84 -5.51
CA ASN A 20 -10.11 -28.65 -6.95
C ASN A 20 -8.63 -28.43 -7.27
N LYS A 21 -8.08 -29.32 -8.10
CA LYS A 21 -6.75 -29.22 -8.71
C LYS A 21 -6.78 -28.16 -9.83
N PRO A 22 -5.73 -27.35 -10.04
CA PRO A 22 -5.71 -26.33 -11.07
C PRO A 22 -5.61 -26.99 -12.45
N THR A 23 -6.57 -26.72 -13.32
CA THR A 23 -6.46 -26.99 -14.75
C THR A 23 -5.71 -25.83 -15.41
N GLU A 24 -4.45 -26.08 -15.74
CA GLU A 24 -3.68 -25.24 -16.66
C GLU A 24 -4.30 -25.39 -18.07
N ASN A 25 -4.93 -24.33 -18.57
CA ASN A 25 -5.24 -24.23 -20.00
C ASN A 25 -5.04 -22.79 -20.46
N LYS A 26 -3.84 -22.56 -21.00
CA LYS A 26 -3.47 -21.36 -21.74
C LYS A 26 -4.38 -21.22 -22.96
N LYS A 27 -5.27 -20.23 -22.93
CA LYS A 27 -5.70 -19.51 -24.13
C LYS A 27 -5.46 -18.03 -23.89
N LYS A 28 -4.25 -17.57 -24.25
CA LYS A 28 -3.90 -16.16 -24.35
C LYS A 28 -4.64 -15.59 -25.56
N ALA A 29 -5.91 -15.23 -25.36
CA ALA A 29 -6.59 -14.32 -26.26
C ALA A 29 -5.95 -12.93 -26.08
N LYS A 30 -5.43 -12.37 -27.17
CA LYS A 30 -4.88 -11.02 -27.26
C LYS A 30 -6.06 -10.04 -27.22
N ASN A 31 -6.50 -9.66 -26.02
CA ASN A 31 -7.38 -8.51 -25.81
C ASN A 31 -6.53 -7.35 -25.31
N ASN A 32 -6.37 -6.36 -26.19
CA ASN A 32 -5.76 -5.07 -25.85
C ASN A 32 -6.73 -4.29 -24.97
N SER A 33 -6.88 -4.72 -23.71
CA SER A 33 -7.49 -3.92 -22.65
C SER A 33 -6.34 -3.19 -21.97
N ILE A 34 -6.27 -1.87 -22.15
CA ILE A 34 -5.42 -1.02 -21.32
C ILE A 34 -5.99 -1.11 -19.90
N SER A 35 -5.56 -2.11 -19.15
CA SER A 35 -5.76 -2.19 -17.72
C SER A 35 -4.91 -1.06 -17.14
N ALA A 36 -5.55 -0.03 -16.59
CA ALA A 36 -4.87 0.94 -15.76
C ALA A 36 -4.24 0.16 -14.58
N SER A 37 -2.94 -0.12 -14.66
CA SER A 37 -2.22 -0.74 -13.57
C SER A 37 -2.02 0.31 -12.49
N HIS A 38 -2.29 -0.06 -11.24
CA HIS A 38 -1.95 0.74 -10.08
C HIS A 38 -0.81 0.03 -9.36
N GLU A 39 0.23 0.78 -9.04
CA GLU A 39 1.41 0.29 -8.34
C GLU A 39 1.59 1.06 -7.04
N SER A 40 2.41 0.50 -6.14
CA SER A 40 2.66 1.09 -4.83
C SER A 40 4.13 0.98 -4.44
N ILE A 41 4.64 2.06 -3.86
CA ILE A 41 5.94 2.13 -3.21
C ILE A 41 5.68 2.18 -1.70
N GLU A 42 6.25 1.22 -0.96
CA GLU A 42 6.21 1.21 0.50
C GLU A 42 7.60 1.57 1.04
N LEU A 43 7.65 2.57 1.92
CA LEU A 43 8.85 3.02 2.60
C LEU A 43 8.69 2.79 4.09
N LYS A 44 9.61 2.04 4.71
CA LYS A 44 9.63 1.80 6.15
C LYS A 44 10.95 2.26 6.73
N GLY A 45 10.90 2.90 7.90
CA GLY A 45 12.11 3.38 8.55
C GLY A 45 11.84 4.09 9.87
N ILE A 46 12.84 4.85 10.30
CA ILE A 46 12.83 5.61 11.55
C ILE A 46 12.89 7.11 11.28
N TYR A 47 11.95 7.89 11.80
CA TYR A 47 11.90 9.33 11.57
C TYR A 47 13.16 10.03 12.12
N LYS A 48 13.79 10.87 11.28
CA LYS A 48 15.05 11.59 11.60
C LYS A 48 14.87 13.10 11.84
N GLY A 49 13.63 13.58 11.98
CA GLY A 49 13.36 14.99 12.30
C GLY A 49 13.35 15.92 11.09
N LYS A 50 13.12 15.38 9.88
CA LYS A 50 13.01 16.16 8.63
C LYS A 50 11.82 15.69 7.82
N ASN A 51 11.12 16.61 7.17
CA ASN A 51 10.04 16.26 6.23
C ASN A 51 10.58 15.47 5.04
N LEU A 52 9.72 14.64 4.45
CA LEU A 52 10.07 13.83 3.27
C LEU A 52 9.58 14.54 2.00
N TYR A 53 10.45 14.69 1.02
CA TYR A 53 10.15 15.28 -0.27
C TYR A 53 9.99 14.20 -1.34
N VAL A 54 8.88 14.26 -2.06
CA VAL A 54 8.54 13.32 -3.13
C VAL A 54 8.29 14.10 -4.41
N GLN A 55 9.06 13.79 -5.45
CA GLN A 55 8.80 14.25 -6.81
C GLN A 55 7.68 13.40 -7.42
N ASN A 56 6.65 14.08 -7.91
CA ASN A 56 5.44 13.51 -8.48
C ASN A 56 5.36 13.90 -9.96
N PRO A 57 5.86 13.07 -10.89
CA PRO A 57 5.78 13.38 -12.31
C PRO A 57 4.31 13.37 -12.78
N PHE A 58 4.05 13.82 -14.00
CA PHE A 58 2.75 13.61 -14.65
C PHE A 58 2.64 12.18 -15.18
N SER A 59 1.44 11.60 -15.11
CA SER A 59 1.12 10.29 -15.72
C SER A 59 0.62 10.41 -17.17
N GLY A 60 0.47 11.63 -17.70
CA GLY A 60 -0.03 11.86 -19.05
C GLY A 60 -0.82 13.15 -19.14
N LYS A 61 -2.06 13.08 -19.66
CA LYS A 61 -2.99 14.19 -19.97
C LYS A 61 -3.29 15.12 -18.77
N ASN A 62 -2.29 15.85 -18.28
CA ASN A 62 -2.38 16.82 -17.19
C ASN A 62 -2.87 16.22 -15.86
N THR A 63 -2.58 14.94 -15.62
CA THR A 63 -2.90 14.24 -14.37
C THR A 63 -1.61 13.87 -13.64
N HIS A 64 -1.59 14.04 -12.32
CA HIS A 64 -0.45 13.68 -11.49
C HIS A 64 -0.23 12.16 -11.46
N CYS A 65 0.98 11.73 -11.16
CA CYS A 65 1.33 10.31 -11.09
C CYS A 65 0.81 9.64 -9.82
N ILE A 66 0.97 10.32 -8.68
CA ILE A 66 0.55 9.83 -7.37
C ILE A 66 -0.97 9.92 -7.26
N THR A 67 -1.59 8.81 -6.87
CA THR A 67 -3.04 8.70 -6.64
C THR A 67 -3.38 8.76 -5.16
N GLU A 68 -2.49 8.28 -4.28
CA GLU A 68 -2.73 8.24 -2.83
C GLU A 68 -1.39 8.22 -2.09
N ILE A 69 -1.29 8.95 -0.98
CA ILE A 69 -0.21 8.81 0.00
C ILE A 69 -0.85 8.44 1.34
N LYS A 70 -0.26 7.49 2.07
CA LYS A 70 -0.62 7.20 3.47
C LYS A 70 0.63 7.22 4.34
N ILE A 71 0.52 7.85 5.51
CA ILE A 71 1.58 7.93 6.51
C ILE A 71 1.05 7.25 7.77
N ASN A 72 1.66 6.13 8.16
CA ASN A 72 1.18 5.27 9.25
C ASN A 72 -0.32 4.93 9.11
N GLY A 73 -0.79 4.71 7.87
CA GLY A 73 -2.19 4.39 7.55
C GLY A 73 -3.13 5.58 7.37
N ASN A 74 -2.71 6.80 7.73
CA ASN A 74 -3.53 8.01 7.65
C ASN A 74 -3.24 8.84 6.39
N TYR A 75 -4.26 9.55 5.89
CA TYR A 75 -4.13 10.45 4.74
C TYR A 75 -3.35 11.73 5.10
N PRO A 76 -2.56 12.29 4.16
CA PRO A 76 -1.99 13.62 4.31
C PRO A 76 -3.09 14.70 4.36
N ASP A 77 -2.77 15.86 4.90
CA ASP A 77 -3.70 17.01 4.97
C ASP A 77 -3.86 17.70 3.61
N GLU A 78 -2.90 17.48 2.71
CA GLU A 78 -2.90 18.01 1.35
C GLU A 78 -2.67 16.89 0.32
N THR A 79 -3.31 17.04 -0.85
CA THR A 79 -3.21 16.09 -1.96
C THR A 79 -1.97 16.36 -2.80
N ALA A 80 -1.40 15.31 -3.41
CA ALA A 80 -0.10 15.37 -4.07
C ALA A 80 -0.09 16.32 -5.30
N SER A 81 0.74 17.36 -5.21
CA SER A 81 1.16 18.23 -6.33
C SER A 81 2.45 17.70 -6.98
N ASP A 82 2.94 18.34 -8.06
CA ASP A 82 4.17 17.98 -8.81
C ASP A 82 5.40 17.73 -7.92
N LEU A 83 5.51 18.49 -6.83
CA LEU A 83 6.44 18.26 -5.74
C LEU A 83 5.64 18.27 -4.46
N THR A 84 5.72 17.19 -3.70
CA THR A 84 4.97 17.03 -2.45
C THR A 84 5.94 16.97 -1.28
N GLU A 85 5.74 17.87 -0.31
CA GLU A 85 6.36 17.80 1.00
C GLU A 85 5.43 17.05 1.96
N ILE A 86 5.95 16.01 2.58
CA ILE A 86 5.25 15.25 3.60
C ILE A 86 5.66 15.80 4.96
N PHE A 87 4.77 16.59 5.57
CA PHE A 87 4.93 17.14 6.91
C PHE A 87 4.80 16.04 7.97
N LEU A 88 5.94 15.55 8.47
CA LEU A 88 5.99 14.46 9.44
C LEU A 88 5.88 14.98 10.88
N GLU A 89 6.52 16.12 11.17
CA GLU A 89 6.49 16.75 12.49
C GLU A 89 5.07 17.18 12.90
N ASN A 90 4.32 17.78 11.97
CA ASN A 90 2.94 18.23 12.18
C ASN A 90 1.98 17.08 12.55
N ARG A 91 2.40 15.83 12.36
CA ARG A 91 1.64 14.62 12.70
C ARG A 91 2.00 14.06 14.09
N GLY A 92 2.79 14.80 14.86
CA GLY A 92 3.20 14.42 16.22
C GLY A 92 4.31 13.36 16.25
N LEU A 93 4.96 13.06 15.12
CA LEU A 93 6.09 12.14 15.07
C LEU A 93 7.32 12.78 15.74
N LYS A 94 7.96 12.00 16.60
CA LYS A 94 9.22 12.34 17.28
C LYS A 94 10.38 11.63 16.61
N ILE A 95 11.56 12.24 16.68
CA ILE A 95 12.80 11.59 16.20
C ILE A 95 12.94 10.24 16.90
N GLY A 96 13.15 9.17 16.12
CA GLY A 96 13.21 7.80 16.61
C GLY A 96 11.91 7.00 16.43
N ASP A 97 10.79 7.66 16.12
CA ASP A 97 9.53 6.96 15.87
C ASP A 97 9.59 6.12 14.58
N SER A 98 8.92 4.97 14.61
CA SER A 98 8.73 4.15 13.43
C SER A 98 7.75 4.80 12.47
N ILE A 99 8.06 4.74 11.18
CA ILE A 99 7.24 5.31 10.13
C ILE A 99 7.09 4.35 8.95
N SER A 100 5.88 4.28 8.41
CA SER A 100 5.52 3.55 7.19
C SER A 100 4.78 4.50 6.24
N ILE A 101 5.34 4.73 5.05
CA ILE A 101 4.76 5.58 4.02
C ILE A 101 4.39 4.70 2.83
N LEU A 102 3.12 4.72 2.44
CA LEU A 102 2.60 4.07 1.24
C LEU A 102 2.30 5.13 0.19
N ILE A 103 2.92 5.02 -0.98
CA ILE A 103 2.67 5.90 -2.12
C ILE A 103 2.07 5.05 -3.24
N LYS A 104 0.80 5.24 -3.56
CA LYS A 104 0.15 4.63 -4.72
C LYS A 104 0.24 5.56 -5.92
N HIS A 105 0.48 4.98 -7.09
CA HIS A 105 0.60 5.72 -8.34
C HIS A 105 0.06 4.94 -9.53
N HIS A 106 -0.15 5.65 -10.65
CA HIS A 106 -0.42 5.01 -11.93
C HIS A 106 0.81 4.21 -12.40
N GLY A 107 0.60 3.03 -12.98
CA GLY A 107 1.69 2.14 -13.38
C GLY A 107 2.48 2.58 -14.61
N ASN A 108 2.10 3.70 -15.25
CA ASN A 108 2.83 4.27 -16.40
C ASN A 108 3.78 5.43 -16.01
N CYS A 109 3.94 5.70 -14.72
CA CYS A 109 4.82 6.73 -14.18
C CYS A 109 5.39 6.25 -12.84
N LYS A 110 6.43 6.92 -12.32
CA LYS A 110 7.06 6.52 -11.06
C LYS A 110 7.47 7.74 -10.22
N PRO A 111 6.88 7.91 -9.03
CA PRO A 111 7.31 8.93 -8.07
C PRO A 111 8.74 8.68 -7.57
N LYS A 112 9.45 9.74 -7.17
CA LYS A 112 10.81 9.65 -6.66
C LYS A 112 10.93 10.32 -5.29
N VAL A 113 11.41 9.57 -4.31
CA VAL A 113 11.80 10.12 -3.00
C VAL A 113 13.13 10.85 -3.17
N LEU A 114 13.18 12.12 -2.78
CA LEU A 114 14.35 12.98 -3.00
C LEU A 114 15.36 12.93 -1.86
N ASN A 115 14.88 12.72 -0.63
CA ASN A 115 15.68 12.72 0.59
C ASN A 115 15.37 11.48 1.44
N PRO A 116 15.70 10.27 0.96
CA PRO A 116 15.42 9.04 1.69
C PRO A 116 15.95 9.07 3.13
N GLU A 117 17.02 9.80 3.42
CA GLU A 117 17.62 9.93 4.76
C GLU A 117 16.74 10.62 5.82
N ALA A 118 15.66 11.30 5.42
CA ALA A 118 14.67 11.86 6.37
C ALA A 118 13.98 10.77 7.20
N ILE A 119 13.93 9.56 6.65
CA ILE A 119 13.54 8.34 7.35
C ILE A 119 14.73 7.37 7.27
N GLY A 120 15.27 6.87 8.37
CA GLY A 120 16.33 5.87 8.31
C GLY A 120 15.80 4.59 7.68
N LEU A 121 15.87 4.49 6.34
CA LEU A 121 15.27 3.41 5.56
C LEU A 121 15.76 2.07 6.06
N GLN A 122 14.81 1.16 6.29
CA GLN A 122 15.08 -0.21 6.66
C GLN A 122 14.85 -1.08 5.41
N HIS A 123 15.90 -1.77 4.98
CA HIS A 123 15.89 -2.71 3.87
C HIS A 123 15.39 -4.08 4.31
#